data_AF-A0A843ECC7-F1
#
_entry.id   AF-A0A843ECC7-F1
#
_cell.length_a   1.000
_cell.length_b   1.000
_cell.length_c   1.000
_cell.angle_alpha   90.00
_cell.angle_beta   90.00
_cell.angle_gamma   90.00
#
_symmetry.space_group_name_H-M   'P 1'
#
loop_
_entity.id
_entity.type
_entity.pdbx_description
1 polymer ?
#
loop_
_entity_poly.entity_id
_entity_poly.type
_entity_poly.pdbx_seq_one_letter_code
_entity_poly.pdbx_strand_id
1 'polypeptide(L)'
;MDVKDPAPKKSIAHKLAEKQQEISVTEFFEKNKHILGFDSKAKSLLMGIKEAVDNSLDACEEANILPDITVRIDSLGDDEYRIIEEDNGPGIVHKMMPNVF
;
A
#
# COMPACT_ATOMS: atom_id res chain seq x y z
N MET A 1 -15.85 54.26 -25.89
CA MET A 1 -15.70 52.98 -26.60
C MET A 1 -14.87 52.09 -25.68
N ASP A 2 -15.54 51.34 -24.83
CA ASP A 2 -14.87 50.45 -23.87
C ASP A 2 -14.39 49.20 -24.61
N VAL A 3 -13.09 49.16 -24.90
CA VAL A 3 -12.43 47.97 -25.39
C VAL A 3 -12.39 46.98 -24.23
N LYS A 4 -13.37 46.05 -24.21
CA LYS A 4 -13.32 44.90 -23.32
C LYS A 4 -12.14 44.03 -23.76
N ASP A 5 -11.07 44.04 -22.97
CA ASP A 5 -9.96 43.10 -23.14
C ASP A 5 -10.50 41.66 -23.13
N PRO A 6 -10.08 40.81 -24.09
CA PRO A 6 -10.52 39.43 -24.13
C PRO A 6 -9.99 38.70 -22.89
N ALA A 7 -10.88 38.02 -22.18
CA ALA A 7 -10.55 37.21 -21.01
C ALA A 7 -9.34 36.29 -21.30
N PRO A 8 -8.40 36.13 -20.35
CA PRO A 8 -7.17 35.38 -20.60
C PRO A 8 -7.51 33.93 -20.97
N LYS A 9 -7.01 33.48 -22.14
CA LYS A 9 -7.16 32.08 -22.57
C LYS A 9 -6.55 31.18 -21.50
N LYS A 10 -7.36 30.30 -20.88
CA LYS A 10 -6.90 29.29 -19.91
C LYS A 10 -5.65 28.58 -20.46
N SER A 11 -4.56 28.66 -19.72
CA SER A 11 -3.28 28.04 -20.06
C SER A 11 -3.43 26.52 -20.20
N ILE A 12 -2.49 25.87 -20.90
CA ILE A 12 -2.44 24.40 -21.00
C ILE A 12 -2.40 23.78 -19.59
N ALA A 13 -1.71 24.42 -18.64
CA ALA A 13 -1.66 23.99 -17.25
C ALA A 13 -3.04 23.95 -16.59
N HIS A 14 -3.89 24.97 -16.78
CA HIS A 14 -5.25 24.97 -16.23
C HIS A 14 -6.16 23.91 -16.86
N LYS A 15 -5.98 23.63 -18.16
CA LYS A 15 -6.72 22.54 -18.83
C LYS A 15 -6.29 21.14 -18.38
N LEU A 16 -5.01 20.96 -18.01
CA LEU A 16 -4.51 19.71 -17.44
C LEU A 16 -4.96 19.55 -15.98
N ALA A 17 -4.95 20.64 -15.20
CA ALA A 17 -5.41 20.63 -13.80
C ALA A 17 -6.90 20.26 -13.68
N GLU A 18 -7.75 20.69 -14.62
CA GLU A 18 -9.17 20.27 -14.66
C GLU A 18 -9.37 18.75 -14.81
N LYS A 19 -8.35 18.02 -15.28
CA LYS A 19 -8.37 16.55 -15.39
C LYS A 19 -7.70 15.85 -14.20
N GLN A 20 -7.04 16.58 -13.30
CA GLN A 20 -6.50 15.99 -12.09
C GLN A 20 -7.66 15.60 -11.18
N GLN A 21 -7.68 14.33 -10.79
CA GLN A 21 -8.59 13.81 -9.79
C GLN A 21 -7.77 13.41 -8.58
N GLU A 22 -8.11 14.00 -7.44
CA GLU A 22 -7.65 13.51 -6.15
C GLU A 22 -8.50 12.28 -5.81
N ILE A 23 -7.84 11.14 -5.67
CA ILE A 23 -8.47 9.88 -5.28
C ILE A 23 -7.89 9.45 -3.95
N SER A 24 -8.73 8.87 -3.10
CA SER A 24 -8.25 8.27 -1.87
C SER A 24 -7.32 7.10 -2.17
N VAL A 25 -6.41 6.80 -1.24
CA VAL A 25 -5.51 5.65 -1.33
C VAL A 25 -6.32 4.35 -1.55
N THR A 26 -7.40 4.14 -0.79
CA THR A 26 -8.31 2.99 -0.95
C THR A 26 -8.95 2.92 -2.33
N GLU A 27 -9.42 4.04 -2.87
CA GLU A 27 -10.02 4.08 -4.20
C GLU A 27 -8.98 3.80 -5.30
N PHE A 28 -7.74 4.25 -5.11
CA PHE A 28 -6.63 3.89 -5.98
C PHE A 28 -6.37 2.37 -5.95
N PHE A 29 -6.37 1.76 -4.76
CA PHE A 29 -6.22 0.30 -4.58
C PHE A 29 -7.32 -0.48 -5.31
N GLU A 30 -8.58 -0.10 -5.13
CA GLU A 30 -9.71 -0.78 -5.75
C GLU A 30 -9.68 -0.70 -7.28
N LYS A 31 -9.32 0.47 -7.83
CA LYS A 31 -9.24 0.67 -9.28
C LYS A 31 -8.01 0.04 -9.92
N ASN A 32 -6.93 -0.19 -9.16
CA ASN A 32 -5.62 -0.58 -9.70
C ASN A 32 -5.02 -1.86 -9.07
N LYS A 33 -5.85 -2.83 -8.70
CA LYS A 33 -5.40 -4.11 -8.08
C LYS A 33 -4.23 -4.81 -8.78
N HIS A 34 -4.19 -4.74 -10.12
CA HIS A 34 -3.14 -5.35 -10.93
C HIS A 34 -1.76 -4.69 -10.76
N ILE A 35 -1.70 -3.36 -10.57
CA ILE A 35 -0.45 -2.61 -10.36
C ILE A 35 0.27 -3.08 -9.10
N LEU A 36 -0.51 -3.56 -8.13
CA LEU A 36 -0.05 -3.88 -6.78
C LEU A 36 0.14 -5.38 -6.56
N GLY A 37 -0.03 -6.19 -7.61
CA GLY A 37 0.12 -7.64 -7.52
C GLY A 37 -1.06 -8.39 -6.92
N PHE A 38 -2.24 -7.77 -6.82
CA PHE A 38 -3.49 -8.41 -6.38
C PHE A 38 -4.37 -8.85 -7.56
N ASP A 39 -3.75 -9.25 -8.69
CA ASP A 39 -4.44 -9.65 -9.92
C ASP A 39 -5.04 -11.08 -9.85
N SER A 40 -4.57 -11.91 -8.92
CA SER A 40 -5.00 -13.29 -8.72
C SER A 40 -4.89 -13.68 -7.24
N LYS A 41 -5.67 -14.69 -6.81
CA LYS A 41 -5.65 -15.17 -5.41
C LYS A 41 -4.27 -15.62 -4.97
N ALA A 42 -3.57 -16.38 -5.82
CA ALA A 42 -2.23 -16.87 -5.53
C ALA A 42 -1.20 -15.74 -5.40
N LYS A 43 -1.21 -14.76 -6.32
CA LYS A 43 -0.29 -13.62 -6.26
C LYS A 43 -0.58 -12.71 -5.08
N SER A 44 -1.87 -12.54 -4.74
CA SER A 44 -2.30 -11.79 -3.56
C SER A 44 -1.76 -12.40 -2.26
N LEU A 45 -1.87 -13.73 -2.13
CA LEU A 45 -1.34 -14.46 -0.98
C LEU A 45 0.18 -14.32 -0.90
N LEU A 46 0.89 -14.54 -2.02
CA LEU A 46 2.34 -14.40 -2.08
C LEU A 46 2.79 -12.98 -1.74
N MET A 47 2.11 -11.95 -2.26
CA MET A 47 2.43 -10.56 -1.98
C MET A 47 2.24 -10.23 -0.51
N GLY A 48 1.13 -10.66 0.10
CA GLY A 48 0.89 -10.46 1.52
C GLY A 48 1.98 -11.08 2.39
N ILE A 49 2.43 -12.29 2.07
CA ILE A 49 3.53 -12.96 2.79
C ILE A 49 4.86 -12.23 2.56
N LYS A 50 5.16 -11.82 1.33
CA LYS A 50 6.39 -11.10 0.99
C LYS A 50 6.50 -9.81 1.81
N GLU A 51 5.48 -8.95 1.77
CA GLU A 51 5.52 -7.66 2.49
C GLU A 51 5.62 -7.85 4.01
N ALA A 52 4.96 -8.88 4.54
CA ALA A 52 5.03 -9.24 5.96
C ALA A 52 6.48 -9.63 6.36
N VAL A 53 7.07 -10.57 5.63
CA VAL A 53 8.46 -11.03 5.86
C VAL A 53 9.48 -9.90 5.65
N ASP A 54 9.30 -9.07 4.63
CA ASP A 54 10.22 -7.95 4.38
C ASP A 54 10.19 -6.95 5.54
N ASN A 55 9.01 -6.62 6.08
CA ASN A 55 8.90 -5.74 7.25
C ASN A 55 9.61 -6.34 8.49
N SER A 56 9.48 -7.64 8.72
CA SER A 56 10.15 -8.33 9.83
C SER A 56 11.67 -8.35 9.66
N LEU A 57 12.16 -8.56 8.43
CA LEU A 57 13.58 -8.51 8.12
C LEU A 57 14.16 -7.10 8.32
N ASP A 58 13.48 -6.07 7.81
CA ASP A 58 13.88 -4.67 7.96
C ASP A 58 13.95 -4.29 9.45
N ALA A 59 12.95 -4.68 10.24
CA ALA A 59 12.90 -4.41 11.67
C ALA A 59 14.05 -5.10 12.44
N CYS A 60 14.39 -6.34 12.07
CA CYS A 60 15.53 -7.05 12.66
C CYS A 60 16.87 -6.42 12.24
N GLU A 61 17.01 -6.02 10.97
CA GLU A 61 18.21 -5.36 10.45
C GLU A 61 18.48 -4.04 11.19
N GLU A 62 17.48 -3.17 11.31
CA GLU A 62 17.60 -1.89 12.03
C GLU A 62 18.01 -2.09 13.50
N ALA A 63 17.49 -3.16 14.12
CA ALA A 63 17.79 -3.49 15.52
C ALA A 63 19.09 -4.29 15.71
N ASN A 64 19.80 -4.66 14.63
CA ASN A 64 20.95 -5.57 14.67
C ASN A 64 20.63 -6.92 15.37
N ILE A 65 19.43 -7.43 15.16
CA ILE A 65 18.97 -8.73 15.66
C ILE A 65 19.11 -9.76 14.55
N LEU A 66 19.63 -10.96 14.87
CA LEU A 66 19.61 -12.08 13.92
C LEU A 66 18.15 -12.53 13.75
N PRO A 67 17.56 -12.43 12.54
CA PRO A 67 16.14 -12.71 12.35
C PRO A 67 15.81 -14.19 12.62
N ASP A 68 14.77 -14.42 13.43
CA ASP A 68 14.06 -15.68 13.58
C ASP A 68 12.59 -15.39 13.27
N ILE A 69 12.13 -15.84 12.11
CA ILE A 69 10.82 -15.51 11.54
C ILE A 69 10.09 -16.81 11.24
N THR A 70 8.91 -16.97 11.83
CA THR A 70 8.00 -18.10 11.57
C THR A 70 6.80 -17.62 10.77
N VAL A 71 6.56 -18.26 9.63
CA VAL A 71 5.37 -18.02 8.79
C VAL A 71 4.51 -19.28 8.79
N ARG A 72 3.25 -19.13 9.23
CA ARG A 72 2.25 -20.20 9.23
C ARG A 72 1.05 -19.78 8.39
N ILE A 73 0.59 -20.70 7.55
CA ILE A 73 -0.57 -20.50 6.69
C ILE A 73 -1.59 -21.60 7.03
N ASP A 74 -2.71 -21.19 7.60
CA ASP A 74 -3.84 -22.07 7.87
C ASP A 74 -4.89 -21.87 6.77
N SER A 75 -5.32 -22.94 6.11
CA SER A 75 -6.48 -22.87 5.19
C SER A 75 -7.77 -22.95 6.01
N LEU A 76 -8.67 -22.00 5.79
CA LEU A 76 -9.96 -21.93 6.50
C LEU A 76 -11.13 -22.51 5.67
N GLY A 77 -10.88 -22.94 4.44
CA GLY A 77 -11.91 -23.30 3.46
C GLY A 77 -12.30 -22.12 2.58
N ASP A 78 -13.09 -22.37 1.53
CA ASP A 78 -13.65 -21.33 0.63
C ASP A 78 -12.62 -20.33 0.05
N ASP A 79 -11.42 -20.80 -0.28
CA ASP A 79 -10.28 -19.98 -0.72
C ASP A 79 -9.85 -18.89 0.29
N GLU A 80 -10.20 -19.06 1.56
CA GLU A 80 -9.79 -18.21 2.67
C GLU A 80 -8.57 -18.82 3.37
N TYR A 81 -7.59 -17.97 3.65
CA TYR A 81 -6.34 -18.35 4.28
C TYR A 81 -6.05 -17.38 5.43
N ARG A 82 -5.64 -17.92 6.58
CA ARG A 82 -5.09 -17.15 7.69
C ARG A 82 -3.58 -17.26 7.64
N ILE A 83 -2.92 -16.12 7.48
CA ILE A 83 -1.47 -16.01 7.57
C ILE A 83 -1.14 -15.52 8.99
N ILE A 84 -0.20 -16.19 9.64
CA ILE A 84 0.34 -15.82 10.94
C ILE A 84 1.85 -15.71 10.76
N GLU A 85 2.38 -14.55 11.12
CA GLU A 85 3.79 -14.27 11.14
C GLU A 85 4.20 -13.95 12.58
N GLU A 86 5.33 -14.51 13.01
CA GLU A 86 5.97 -14.21 14.28
C GLU A 86 7.45 -13.95 14.03
N ASP A 87 7.95 -12.80 14.47
CA ASP A 87 9.35 -12.40 14.40
C ASP A 87 9.94 -12.14 15.79
N ASN A 88 11.27 -12.11 15.87
CA ASN A 88 12.02 -11.76 17.07
C ASN A 88 12.58 -10.32 17.04
N GLY A 89 12.01 -9.44 16.21
CA GLY A 89 12.39 -8.05 16.06
C GLY A 89 12.04 -7.18 17.28
N PRO A 90 12.26 -5.86 17.19
CA PRO A 90 12.05 -4.94 18.31
C PRO A 90 10.58 -4.76 18.71
N GLY A 91 9.64 -5.23 17.88
CA GLY A 91 8.21 -5.00 18.02
C GLY A 91 7.79 -3.56 17.72
N ILE A 92 6.48 -3.31 17.73
CA ILE A 92 5.90 -1.99 17.43
C ILE A 92 5.32 -1.39 18.71
N VAL A 93 5.68 -0.13 19.01
CA VAL A 93 5.05 0.61 20.11
C VAL A 93 3.55 0.72 19.84
N HIS A 94 2.70 0.26 20.78
CA HIS A 94 1.25 0.15 20.57
C HIS A 94 0.57 1.43 20.02
N LYS A 95 1.04 2.62 20.42
CA LYS A 95 0.51 3.90 19.92
C LYS A 95 0.78 4.14 18.43
N MET A 96 1.84 3.53 17.90
CA MET A 96 2.26 3.67 16.51
C MET A 96 1.57 2.69 15.57
N MET A 97 0.89 1.65 16.07
CA MET A 97 0.18 0.65 15.27
C MET A 97 -0.62 1.24 14.09
N PRO A 98 -1.41 2.32 14.24
CA PRO A 98 -2.20 2.88 13.14
C PRO A 98 -1.39 3.58 12.03
N ASN A 99 -0.10 3.80 12.25
CA ASN A 99 0.78 4.48 11.30
C ASN A 99 1.63 3.49 10.48
N VAL A 100 1.71 2.24 10.93
CA VAL A 100 2.49 1.17 10.27
C VAL A 100 1.59 0.19 9.52
N PHE A 101 0.30 0.14 9.87
CA PHE A 101 -0.73 -0.70 9.26
C PHE A 101 -1.94 0.12 8.79
#